data_AF-A0A7J4QGL9-F1
#
_entry.id   AF-A0A7J4QGL9-F1
#
_cell.length_a   1.000
_cell.length_b   1.000
_cell.length_c   1.000
_cell.angle_alpha   90.00
_cell.angle_beta   90.00
_cell.angle_gamma   90.00
#
_symmetry.space_group_name_H-M   'P 1'
#
loop_
_entity.id
_entity.type
_entity.pdbx_description
1 polymer ?
#
loop_
_entity_poly.entity_id
_entity_poly.type
_entity_poly.pdbx_seq_one_letter_code
_entity_poly.pdbx_strand_id
1 'polypeptide(L)'
;MGKVILKFKRIEVGKVDTRNNVMELFFCFDENGREMKHRKSYPLDMDVDNFVNSLINEIKVKSHERNAVVVDDDDFLSYHMNILIDEPEPGVAKDKIANALRRFKDKVRSFRNIRQSDNYITHYNELVGLKADIE
;
A
#
# COMPACT_ATOMS: atom_id res chain seq x y z
N MET A 1 -24.93 6.82 -11.27
CA MET A 1 -23.46 6.64 -11.31
C MET A 1 -23.04 5.83 -10.10
N GLY A 2 -22.38 4.69 -10.31
CA GLY A 2 -21.78 3.92 -9.21
C GLY A 2 -20.58 4.66 -8.64
N LYS A 3 -20.48 4.72 -7.32
CA LYS A 3 -19.32 5.27 -6.59
C LYS A 3 -18.69 4.13 -5.79
N VAL A 4 -17.36 4.03 -5.88
CA VAL A 4 -16.58 3.15 -5.00
C VAL A 4 -15.75 4.02 -4.08
N ILE A 5 -15.87 3.78 -2.78
CA ILE A 5 -15.15 4.49 -1.73
C ILE A 5 -14.04 3.58 -1.22
N LEU A 6 -12.81 4.09 -1.29
CA LEU A 6 -11.61 3.44 -0.78
C LEU A 6 -11.12 4.17 0.48
N LYS A 7 -11.00 3.47 1.60
CA LYS A 7 -10.48 4.05 2.85
C LYS A 7 -9.23 3.29 3.29
N PHE A 8 -8.05 3.89 3.17
CA PHE A 8 -6.81 3.24 3.58
C PHE A 8 -6.74 3.16 5.11
N LYS A 9 -6.61 1.95 5.66
CA LYS A 9 -6.59 1.72 7.11
C LYS A 9 -5.19 1.65 7.67
N ARG A 10 -4.35 0.80 7.08
CA ARG A 10 -3.06 0.41 7.64
C ARG A 10 -2.11 -0.12 6.59
N ILE A 11 -0.81 0.05 6.83
CA ILE A 11 0.27 -0.61 6.10
C ILE A 11 1.04 -1.51 7.07
N GLU A 12 1.36 -2.73 6.63
CA GLU A 12 2.15 -3.69 7.40
C GLU A 12 3.36 -4.15 6.59
N VAL A 13 4.53 -4.24 7.24
CA VAL A 13 5.70 -4.89 6.66
C VAL A 13 5.57 -6.40 6.84
N GLY A 14 5.41 -7.12 5.73
CA GLY A 14 5.29 -8.56 5.72
C GLY A 14 6.63 -9.29 5.77
N LYS A 15 7.59 -8.80 4.98
CA LYS A 15 8.91 -9.40 4.85
C LYS A 15 9.92 -8.35 4.41
N VAL A 16 11.17 -8.49 4.82
CA VAL A 16 12.29 -7.71 4.29
C VAL A 16 13.28 -8.66 3.65
N ASP A 17 13.50 -8.53 2.35
CA ASP A 17 14.55 -9.22 1.62
C ASP A 17 15.77 -8.31 1.53
N THR A 18 16.73 -8.52 2.43
CA THR A 18 17.97 -7.74 2.46
C THR A 18 18.90 -8.06 1.29
N ARG A 19 18.78 -9.24 0.67
CA ARG A 19 19.62 -9.64 -0.47
C ARG A 19 19.17 -8.94 -1.74
N ASN A 20 17.86 -8.91 -1.97
CA ASN A 20 17.26 -8.28 -3.15
C ASN A 20 16.91 -6.80 -2.95
N ASN A 21 17.17 -6.24 -1.76
CA ASN A 21 16.86 -4.86 -1.43
C ASN A 21 15.36 -4.51 -1.55
N VAL A 22 14.49 -5.45 -1.20
CA VAL A 22 13.03 -5.31 -1.33
C VAL A 22 12.34 -5.48 0.01
N MET A 23 11.31 -4.67 0.24
CA MET A 23 10.39 -4.81 1.36
C MET A 23 9.00 -5.20 0.83
N GLU A 24 8.44 -6.26 1.38
CA GLU A 24 7.06 -6.66 1.10
C GLU A 24 6.11 -5.96 2.05
N LEU A 25 5.08 -5.36 1.47
CA LEU A 25 4.10 -4.56 2.19
C LEU A 25 2.70 -5.09 1.95
N PHE A 26 1.89 -5.00 2.99
CA PHE A 26 0.46 -5.24 2.93
C PHE A 26 -0.29 -3.96 3.22
N PHE A 27 -1.11 -3.53 2.27
CA PHE A 27 -1.99 -2.37 2.37
C PHE A 27 -3.40 -2.85 2.69
N CYS A 28 -3.88 -2.54 3.87
CA CYS A 28 -5.25 -2.82 4.31
C CYS A 28 -6.11 -1.58 4.05
N PHE A 29 -7.22 -1.74 3.34
CA PHE A 29 -8.15 -0.66 3.02
C PHE A 29 -9.59 -1.17 3.02
N ASP A 30 -10.53 -0.29 3.28
CA ASP A 30 -11.95 -0.50 3.07
C ASP A 30 -12.31 -0.24 1.61
N GLU A 31 -13.10 -1.10 0.99
CA GLU A 31 -13.77 -0.87 -0.29
C GLU A 31 -15.28 -1.05 -0.08
N ASN A 32 -16.03 0.05 -0.03
CA ASN A 32 -17.50 0.04 0.17
C ASN A 32 -17.97 -0.83 1.37
N GLY A 33 -17.30 -0.73 2.52
CA GLY A 33 -17.60 -1.48 3.74
C GLY A 33 -16.96 -2.87 3.80
N ARG A 34 -16.20 -3.29 2.78
CA ARG A 34 -15.50 -4.57 2.74
C ARG A 34 -14.01 -4.36 2.98
N GLU A 35 -13.44 -5.10 3.92
CA GLU A 35 -12.00 -5.06 4.14
C GLU A 35 -11.26 -5.77 3.01
N MET A 36 -10.31 -5.06 2.41
CA MET A 36 -9.47 -5.51 1.32
C MET A 36 -8.00 -5.44 1.74
N LYS A 37 -7.21 -6.39 1.25
CA LYS A 37 -5.76 -6.44 1.49
C LYS A 37 -5.03 -6.53 0.15
N HIS A 38 -4.10 -5.62 -0.08
CA HIS A 38 -3.26 -5.59 -1.27
C HIS A 38 -1.79 -5.77 -0.91
N ARG A 39 -1.16 -6.81 -1.46
CA ARG A 39 0.27 -7.11 -1.29
C ARG A 39 1.06 -6.44 -2.40
N LYS A 40 2.11 -5.71 -2.03
CA LYS A 40 3.03 -5.09 -3.01
C LYS A 40 4.48 -5.13 -2.52
N SER A 41 5.39 -5.45 -3.42
CA SER A 41 6.83 -5.36 -3.19
C SER A 41 7.32 -3.95 -3.47
N TYR A 42 8.03 -3.37 -2.52
CA TYR A 42 8.67 -2.06 -2.59
C TYR A 42 10.20 -2.21 -2.63
N PRO A 43 10.84 -1.94 -3.77
CA PRO A 43 12.30 -1.82 -3.83
C PRO A 43 12.77 -0.64 -2.97
N LEU A 44 13.71 -0.86 -2.05
CA LEU A 44 14.13 0.16 -1.09
C LEU A 44 14.95 1.30 -1.72
N ASP A 45 15.42 1.11 -2.95
CA ASP A 45 16.05 2.10 -3.81
C ASP A 45 15.05 2.94 -4.61
N MET A 46 13.80 2.48 -4.75
CA MET A 46 12.76 3.22 -5.45
C MET A 46 12.36 4.50 -4.70
N ASP A 47 12.04 5.54 -5.46
CA ASP A 47 11.44 6.77 -4.94
C ASP A 47 10.07 6.49 -4.29
N VAL A 48 9.86 7.06 -3.11
CA VAL A 48 8.65 6.78 -2.31
C VAL A 48 7.41 7.35 -2.99
N ASP A 49 7.48 8.57 -3.49
CA ASP A 49 6.30 9.26 -4.03
C ASP A 49 5.86 8.61 -5.34
N ASN A 50 6.82 8.22 -6.19
CA ASN A 50 6.55 7.43 -7.40
C ASN A 50 5.91 6.08 -7.08
N PHE A 51 6.41 5.37 -6.07
CA PHE A 51 5.83 4.10 -5.64
C PHE A 51 4.39 4.26 -5.14
N VAL A 52 4.13 5.26 -4.29
CA VAL A 52 2.79 5.50 -3.74
C VAL A 52 1.80 5.89 -4.84
N ASN A 53 2.19 6.74 -5.79
CA ASN A 53 1.35 7.09 -6.93
C ASN A 53 0.99 5.85 -7.77
N SER A 54 1.98 5.00 -8.06
CA SER A 54 1.77 3.76 -8.80
C SER A 54 0.85 2.78 -8.05
N LEU A 55 1.06 2.62 -6.74
CA LEU A 55 0.25 1.79 -5.87
C LEU A 55 -1.22 2.25 -5.83
N ILE A 56 -1.45 3.54 -5.60
CA ILE A 56 -2.81 4.09 -5.53
C ILE A 56 -3.52 3.88 -6.88
N ASN A 57 -2.83 4.15 -7.99
CA ASN A 57 -3.39 3.92 -9.31
C ASN A 57 -3.71 2.43 -9.54
N GLU A 58 -2.83 1.53 -9.15
CA GLU A 58 -3.06 0.08 -9.25
C GLU A 58 -4.27 -0.37 -8.43
N ILE A 59 -4.41 0.12 -7.19
CA ILE A 59 -5.56 -0.21 -6.33
C ILE A 59 -6.86 0.33 -6.94
N LYS A 60 -6.84 1.54 -7.51
CA LYS A 60 -7.98 2.11 -8.24
C LYS A 60 -8.35 1.25 -9.45
N VAL A 61 -7.41 0.92 -10.32
CA VAL A 61 -7.67 0.07 -11.51
C VAL A 61 -8.28 -1.28 -11.09
N LYS A 62 -7.67 -1.96 -10.11
CA LYS A 62 -8.19 -3.24 -9.60
C LYS A 62 -9.58 -3.10 -8.98
N SER A 63 -9.87 -1.99 -8.32
CA SER A 63 -11.19 -1.70 -7.76
C SER A 63 -12.22 -1.45 -8.86
N HIS A 64 -11.82 -0.77 -9.93
CA HIS A 64 -12.65 -0.55 -11.11
C HIS A 64 -13.02 -1.89 -11.76
N GLU A 65 -12.02 -2.73 -12.04
CA GLU A 65 -12.20 -4.07 -12.65
C GLU A 65 -13.12 -4.97 -11.81
N ARG A 66 -12.99 -4.95 -10.48
CA ARG A 66 -13.86 -5.74 -9.58
C ARG A 66 -15.32 -5.33 -9.62
N ASN A 67 -15.58 -4.03 -9.80
CA ASN A 67 -16.92 -3.47 -9.72
C ASN A 67 -17.52 -3.23 -11.13
N ALA A 68 -16.75 -3.47 -12.20
CA ALA A 68 -17.21 -3.47 -13.57
C ALA A 68 -18.02 -4.76 -13.81
N VAL A 69 -19.34 -4.66 -13.62
CA VAL A 69 -20.27 -5.75 -13.93
C VAL A 69 -20.27 -6.00 -15.44
N VAL A 70 -20.07 -7.26 -15.84
CA VAL A 70 -20.31 -7.78 -17.19
C VAL A 70 -21.80 -7.65 -17.49
N VAL A 71 -22.17 -6.67 -18.32
CA VAL A 71 -23.50 -6.59 -18.94
C VAL A 71 -23.26 -6.69 -20.44
N ASP A 72 -23.98 -7.61 -21.08
CA ASP A 72 -23.91 -7.90 -22.51
C ASP A 72 -23.92 -6.65 -23.40
N ASP A 73 -22.91 -6.63 -24.27
CA ASP A 73 -22.81 -6.12 -25.65
C ASP A 73 -23.23 -4.72 -26.12
N ASP A 74 -24.05 -3.90 -25.45
CA ASP A 74 -24.59 -2.71 -26.16
C ASP A 74 -24.22 -1.31 -25.62
N ASP A 75 -23.47 -1.18 -24.52
CA ASP A 75 -23.23 0.15 -23.91
C ASP A 75 -21.82 0.36 -23.30
N PHE A 76 -20.78 0.06 -24.08
CA PHE A 76 -19.35 0.16 -23.67
C PHE A 76 -18.92 1.55 -23.14
N LEU A 77 -19.71 2.61 -23.37
CA LEU A 77 -19.37 3.99 -23.00
C LEU A 77 -20.03 4.52 -21.71
N SER A 78 -20.95 3.79 -21.06
CA SER A 78 -21.80 4.40 -20.00
C SER A 78 -21.37 4.18 -18.54
N TYR A 79 -20.38 3.32 -18.23
CA TYR A 79 -19.94 3.12 -16.84
C TYR A 79 -18.71 3.94 -16.45
N HIS A 80 -18.90 5.24 -16.25
CA HIS A 80 -17.98 6.05 -15.44
C HIS A 80 -18.22 5.76 -13.95
N MET A 81 -17.68 4.64 -13.46
CA MET A 81 -17.59 4.42 -12.02
C MET A 81 -16.53 5.31 -11.42
N ASN A 82 -16.94 6.19 -10.51
CA ASN A 82 -16.05 7.10 -9.81
C ASN A 82 -15.44 6.40 -8.60
N ILE A 83 -14.11 6.23 -8.61
CA ILE A 83 -13.36 5.72 -7.46
C ILE A 83 -12.84 6.91 -6.66
N LEU A 84 -13.30 7.00 -5.42
CA LEU A 84 -12.97 8.08 -4.51
C LEU A 84 -12.22 7.50 -3.30
N ILE A 85 -11.18 8.22 -2.88
CA ILE A 85 -10.47 7.91 -1.63
C ILE A 85 -11.18 8.69 -0.52
N ASP A 86 -11.54 8.01 0.56
CA ASP A 86 -12.12 8.61 1.76
C ASP A 86 -11.01 9.18 2.62
N GLU A 87 -10.79 10.48 2.50
CA GLU A 87 -9.77 11.23 3.22
C GLU A 87 -10.31 12.61 3.60
N PRO A 88 -9.88 13.18 4.75
CA PRO A 88 -10.39 14.48 5.23
C PRO A 88 -9.97 15.64 4.31
N GLU A 89 -8.80 15.53 3.70
CA GLU A 89 -8.33 16.47 2.68
C GLU A 89 -7.65 15.68 1.53
N PRO A 90 -7.73 16.17 0.29
CA PRO A 90 -7.09 15.52 -0.86
C PRO A 90 -5.59 15.31 -0.64
N GLY A 91 -5.13 14.07 -0.79
CA GLY A 91 -3.73 13.71 -0.67
C GLY A 91 -3.26 13.31 0.73
N VAL A 92 -4.10 13.45 1.77
CA VAL A 92 -3.73 13.07 3.15
C VAL A 92 -3.38 11.59 3.27
N ALA A 93 -4.17 10.70 2.65
CA ALA A 93 -3.89 9.28 2.66
C ALA A 93 -2.55 9.00 1.96
N LYS A 94 -2.31 9.63 0.81
CA LYS A 94 -1.06 9.52 0.07
C LYS A 94 0.15 9.94 0.91
N ASP A 95 0.06 11.07 1.60
CA ASP A 95 1.14 11.60 2.42
C ASP A 95 1.41 10.72 3.65
N LYS A 96 0.35 10.23 4.31
CA LYS A 96 0.48 9.28 5.41
C LYS A 96 1.15 7.98 4.97
N ILE A 97 0.77 7.44 3.80
CA ILE A 97 1.41 6.26 3.22
C ILE A 97 2.88 6.53 2.91
N ALA A 98 3.20 7.66 2.26
CA ALA A 98 4.58 8.04 1.94
C ALA A 98 5.44 8.18 3.20
N ASN A 99 4.92 8.83 4.23
CA ASN A 99 5.61 9.00 5.50
C ASN A 99 5.84 7.67 6.24
N ALA A 100 4.87 6.77 6.23
CA ALA A 100 5.03 5.42 6.76
C ALA A 100 6.14 4.65 6.02
N LEU A 101 6.16 4.72 4.70
CA LEU A 101 7.19 4.08 3.87
C LEU A 101 8.59 4.63 4.14
N ARG A 102 8.74 5.96 4.26
CA ARG A 102 10.01 6.61 4.65
C ARG A 102 10.49 6.07 6.00
N ARG A 103 9.62 6.04 7.00
CA ARG A 103 9.94 5.48 8.34
C ARG A 103 10.36 4.01 8.29
N PHE A 104 9.65 3.18 7.53
CA PHE A 104 10.01 1.77 7.39
C PHE A 104 11.36 1.59 6.68
N LYS A 105 11.59 2.35 5.61
CA LYS A 105 12.87 2.37 4.87
C LYS A 105 14.03 2.77 5.77
N ASP A 106 13.85 3.78 6.62
CA ASP A 106 14.87 4.21 7.57
C ASP A 106 15.16 3.12 8.61
N LYS A 107 14.14 2.47 9.17
CA LYS A 107 14.33 1.33 10.08
C LYS A 107 15.08 0.17 9.43
N VAL A 108 14.75 -0.16 8.18
CA VAL A 108 15.46 -1.23 7.43
C VAL A 108 16.91 -0.84 7.16
N ARG A 109 17.19 0.44 6.86
CA ARG A 109 18.56 0.95 6.70
C ARG A 109 19.35 0.86 8.01
N SER A 110 18.77 1.28 9.13
CA SER A 110 19.38 1.16 10.45
C SER A 110 19.73 -0.29 10.79
N PHE A 111 18.85 -1.24 10.48
CA PHE A 111 19.11 -2.68 10.68
C PHE A 111 20.31 -3.20 9.88
N ARG A 112 20.50 -2.77 8.62
CA ARG A 112 21.64 -3.20 7.80
C ARG A 112 22.99 -2.85 8.41
N ASN A 113 23.04 -1.77 9.19
CA ASN A 113 24.25 -1.34 9.89
C ASN A 113 24.56 -2.18 11.14
N ILE A 114 23.62 -3.02 11.61
CA ILE A 114 23.74 -3.87 12.81
C ILE A 114 24.28 -5.27 12.47
N ARG A 115 24.90 -5.45 11.29
CA ARG A 115 25.39 -6.74 10.74
C ARG A 115 26.41 -7.53 11.61
N GLN A 116 26.76 -7.07 12.81
CA GLN A 116 27.84 -7.63 13.64
C GLN A 116 27.46 -8.00 15.09
N SER A 117 26.18 -8.12 15.48
CA SER A 117 25.84 -8.46 16.88
C SER A 117 24.88 -9.64 17.05
N ASP A 118 24.95 -10.27 18.22
CA ASP A 118 24.18 -11.43 18.72
C ASP A 118 22.63 -11.27 18.71
N ASN A 119 22.09 -10.19 18.15
CA ASN A 119 20.66 -9.86 18.15
C ASN A 119 20.02 -9.72 16.74
N TYR A 120 20.68 -10.21 15.68
CA TYR A 120 20.18 -10.09 14.30
C TYR A 120 18.73 -10.62 14.12
N ILE A 121 18.42 -11.79 14.68
CA ILE A 121 17.09 -12.42 14.55
C ILE A 121 16.02 -11.58 15.26
N THR A 122 16.32 -11.08 16.45
CA THR A 122 15.42 -10.21 17.23
C THR A 122 15.10 -8.94 16.45
N HIS A 123 16.11 -8.24 15.95
CA HIS A 123 15.90 -7.02 15.17
C HIS A 123 15.23 -7.27 13.81
N TYR A 124 15.46 -8.44 13.19
CA TYR A 124 14.73 -8.82 11.98
C TYR A 124 13.23 -9.02 12.27
N ASN A 125 12.89 -9.67 13.37
CA ASN A 125 11.50 -9.82 13.81
C ASN A 125 10.85 -8.50 14.24
N GLU A 126 11.62 -7.50 14.66
CA GLU A 126 11.10 -6.14 14.91
C GLU A 126 10.78 -5.39 13.60
N LEU A 127 11.48 -5.69 12.50
CA LEU A 127 11.18 -5.15 11.18
C LEU A 127 9.95 -5.81 10.56
N VAL A 128 9.85 -7.13 10.70
CA VAL A 128 8.69 -7.90 10.24
C VAL A 128 7.54 -7.65 11.20
N GLY A 129 6.43 -7.12 10.70
CA GLY A 129 5.30 -6.73 11.54
C GLY A 129 5.34 -5.29 12.01
N LEU A 130 6.26 -4.45 11.50
CA LEU A 130 6.08 -3.00 11.54
C LEU A 130 4.73 -2.63 10.92
N LYS A 131 3.97 -1.78 11.60
CA LYS A 131 2.67 -1.29 11.12
C LYS A 131 2.59 0.22 11.24
N ALA A 132 1.83 0.83 10.35
CA ALA A 132 1.49 2.23 10.39
C ALA A 132 0.01 2.40 10.04
N ASP A 133 -0.73 3.03 10.94
CA ASP A 133 -2.12 3.37 10.71
C ASP A 133 -2.22 4.61 9.82
N ILE A 134 -3.18 4.58 8.90
CA ILE A 134 -3.42 5.60 7.89
C ILE A 134 -4.71 6.37 8.18
N GLU A 135 -5.66 5.77 8.91
CA GLU A 135 -6.84 6.48 9.43
C GLU A 135 -6.47 7.47 10.54
#